data_AF-A0A7J5JA19-F1
#
_entry.id   AF-A0A7J5JA19-F1
#
_cell.length_a   1.000
_cell.length_b   1.000
_cell.length_c   1.000
_cell.angle_alpha   90.00
_cell.angle_beta   90.00
_cell.angle_gamma   90.00
#
_symmetry.space_group_name_H-M   'P 1'
#
loop_
_entity.id
_entity.type
_entity.pdbx_description
1 polymer ?
#
loop_
_entity_poly.entity_id
_entity_poly.type
_entity_poly.pdbx_seq_one_letter_code
_entity_poly.pdbx_strand_id
1 'polypeptide(L)'
;HKTKWATYGYGYLNAIPPHHPALIEMYRAYNNSDWVWAPYYSIHKQLAGLIDIATYMDDKSIADKALLIAKDMGLWVWNRMHYRTYVKKDGTQEEHRTHPGNRYEMWNMYIAGEVGGMGESLARLSEMVSAPEEKARLIEASNCFDSPAFYEPLSKNIDDIRNRHANQHIPMIIGALRSYLSNNDTFYYHVSHNFWNLIQGRYRYSTGGVGNGEMFRQPYTQIVSMAMNGVSEGESHSNPHINETCCAYNLLKLTKDLNCFNPDDARYMDYYERTLYNQIIGSLHPEHYQTTYQYAVGLNASKPWGNETPQSTCCGGTGSENHVKYQEATYFVSDNTLWVALYMPTTLHWEEKNITLQQECLWPAKSSTIKVTAGEARFAMKLRVPYWATDGFDVKLNGISIATHYQPCSYAVIPTRQWKENDIVEITMPFTKHIDYGPDKLPTEIASKDGHQLETAWVGTLMYGPFAMTATDITNWTEATLNIDSRLASITVVEPN
;
A
#
# COMPACT_ATOMS: atom_id res chain seq x y z
N HIS A 1 -16.33 3.51 33.36
CA HIS A 1 -14.98 3.66 32.77
C HIS A 1 -14.60 5.12 32.51
N LYS A 2 -15.41 5.99 31.88
CA LYS A 2 -15.01 7.38 31.56
C LYS A 2 -14.53 8.27 32.73
N THR A 3 -14.80 7.90 33.99
CA THR A 3 -14.44 8.68 35.19
C THR A 3 -13.17 8.22 35.92
N LYS A 4 -12.54 7.10 35.54
CA LYS A 4 -11.33 6.56 36.22
C LYS A 4 -10.01 6.92 35.53
N TRP A 5 -9.95 8.05 34.84
CA TRP A 5 -8.79 8.44 34.01
C TRP A 5 -7.46 8.48 34.76
N ALA A 6 -7.48 8.79 36.06
CA ALA A 6 -6.30 8.77 36.92
C ALA A 6 -5.63 7.37 37.04
N THR A 7 -6.35 6.29 36.73
CA THR A 7 -5.83 4.91 36.77
C THR A 7 -5.26 4.44 35.43
N TYR A 8 -5.30 5.27 34.39
CA TYR A 8 -4.98 4.86 33.01
C TYR A 8 -3.52 5.07 32.66
N GLY A 9 -2.79 5.83 33.48
CA GLY A 9 -1.46 6.31 33.18
C GLY A 9 -1.49 7.60 32.38
N TYR A 10 -0.56 8.50 32.68
CA TYR A 10 -0.37 9.74 31.92
C TYR A 10 -0.04 9.42 30.46
N GLY A 11 -0.62 10.19 29.54
CA GLY A 11 -0.44 10.00 28.08
C GLY A 11 -1.46 9.07 27.42
N TYR A 12 -2.31 8.36 28.16
CA TYR A 12 -3.39 7.59 27.52
C TYR A 12 -4.47 8.49 26.93
N LEU A 13 -4.64 8.44 25.62
CA LEU A 13 -5.70 9.12 24.90
C LEU A 13 -6.25 8.20 23.81
N ASN A 14 -7.43 7.62 24.06
CA ASN A 14 -8.21 6.87 23.07
C ASN A 14 -9.65 6.68 23.57
N ALA A 15 -10.58 6.40 22.65
CA ALA A 15 -11.97 6.11 23.00
C ALA A 15 -12.18 4.68 23.52
N ILE A 16 -11.33 3.73 23.11
CA ILE A 16 -11.33 2.36 23.64
C ILE A 16 -10.97 2.41 25.13
N PRO A 17 -11.58 1.58 25.98
CA PRO A 17 -11.17 1.49 27.38
C PRO A 17 -9.72 0.99 27.55
N PRO A 18 -8.91 1.56 28.45
CA PRO A 18 -7.49 1.22 28.64
C PRO A 18 -7.24 -0.17 29.22
N HIS A 19 -8.29 -0.87 29.66
CA HIS A 19 -8.17 -2.27 30.04
C HIS A 19 -8.05 -3.19 28.82
N HIS A 20 -8.42 -2.77 27.61
CA HIS A 20 -8.29 -3.60 26.40
C HIS A 20 -6.82 -3.93 26.07
N PRO A 21 -5.88 -2.96 26.10
CA PRO A 21 -4.44 -3.26 26.08
C PRO A 21 -4.02 -4.33 27.11
N ALA A 22 -4.52 -4.23 28.35
CA ALA A 22 -4.23 -5.22 29.39
C ALA A 22 -4.84 -6.60 29.08
N LEU A 23 -6.00 -6.66 28.46
CA LEU A 23 -6.64 -7.91 28.05
C LEU A 23 -5.85 -8.60 26.92
N ILE A 24 -5.26 -7.86 25.97
CA ILE A 24 -4.35 -8.46 24.96
C ILE A 24 -3.08 -8.99 25.60
N GLU A 25 -2.52 -8.28 26.58
CA GLU A 25 -1.37 -8.77 27.35
C GLU A 25 -1.70 -10.12 28.04
N MET A 26 -2.98 -10.36 28.33
CA MET A 26 -3.54 -11.63 28.84
C MET A 26 -4.08 -12.59 27.76
N TYR A 27 -3.71 -12.38 26.50
CA TYR A 27 -4.09 -13.21 25.35
C TYR A 27 -5.61 -13.34 25.14
N ARG A 28 -6.39 -12.32 25.48
CA ARG A 28 -7.84 -12.33 25.22
C ARG A 28 -8.11 -12.22 23.73
N ALA A 29 -8.77 -13.25 23.21
CA ALA A 29 -9.15 -13.34 21.81
C ALA A 29 -10.17 -12.25 21.42
N TYR A 30 -10.26 -12.05 20.11
CA TYR A 30 -11.21 -11.12 19.50
C TYR A 30 -12.66 -11.55 19.76
N ASN A 31 -13.51 -10.57 20.09
CA ASN A 31 -14.96 -10.76 20.20
C ASN A 31 -15.68 -9.42 19.95
N ASN A 32 -16.57 -9.41 18.95
CA ASN A 32 -17.33 -8.24 18.49
C ASN A 32 -18.35 -7.69 19.47
N SER A 33 -18.76 -8.49 20.46
CA SER A 33 -19.90 -8.14 21.31
C SER A 33 -19.48 -7.55 22.66
N ASP A 34 -18.36 -8.00 23.24
CA ASP A 34 -18.07 -7.73 24.66
C ASP A 34 -16.60 -7.62 25.06
N TRP A 35 -15.61 -7.89 24.18
CA TRP A 35 -14.19 -7.94 24.58
C TRP A 35 -13.26 -7.12 23.69
N VAL A 36 -12.10 -7.68 23.32
CA VAL A 36 -11.01 -6.92 22.73
C VAL A 36 -11.12 -6.90 21.22
N TRP A 37 -11.12 -5.70 20.64
CA TRP A 37 -10.98 -5.48 19.22
C TRP A 37 -9.81 -4.52 18.99
N ALA A 38 -8.71 -5.06 18.47
CA ALA A 38 -7.55 -4.33 17.95
C ALA A 38 -7.19 -3.02 18.71
N PRO A 39 -6.89 -3.06 20.03
CA PRO A 39 -6.74 -1.83 20.82
C PRO A 39 -5.57 -0.97 20.35
N TYR A 40 -4.47 -1.61 19.96
CA TYR A 40 -3.30 -0.90 19.44
C TYR A 40 -3.52 -0.36 18.03
N TYR A 41 -4.37 -0.96 17.21
CA TYR A 41 -4.78 -0.38 15.92
C TYR A 41 -5.44 0.99 16.09
N SER A 42 -6.37 1.13 17.04
CA SER A 42 -7.06 2.41 17.27
C SER A 42 -6.10 3.48 17.81
N ILE A 43 -5.23 3.10 18.76
CA ILE A 43 -4.18 3.98 19.28
C ILE A 43 -3.26 4.43 18.14
N HIS A 44 -2.89 3.52 17.24
CA HIS A 44 -2.09 3.82 16.06
C HIS A 44 -2.76 4.90 15.19
N LYS A 45 -4.05 4.76 14.83
CA LYS A 45 -4.71 5.73 13.93
C LYS A 45 -4.70 7.13 14.52
N GLN A 46 -4.95 7.25 15.83
CA GLN A 46 -4.90 8.53 16.51
C GLN A 46 -3.48 9.10 16.59
N LEU A 47 -2.49 8.25 16.88
CA LEU A 47 -1.09 8.65 16.92
C LEU A 47 -0.58 9.12 15.55
N ALA A 48 -0.87 8.36 14.49
CA ALA A 48 -0.51 8.71 13.12
C ALA A 48 -1.12 10.04 12.69
N GLY A 49 -2.41 10.27 12.99
CA GLY A 49 -3.06 11.55 12.70
C GLY A 49 -2.41 12.73 13.43
N LEU A 50 -2.00 12.57 14.70
CA LEU A 50 -1.30 13.62 15.43
C LEU A 50 0.11 13.90 14.87
N ILE A 51 0.82 12.84 14.46
CA ILE A 51 2.12 12.97 13.77
C ILE A 51 1.95 13.74 12.47
N ASP A 52 0.93 13.43 11.68
CA ASP A 52 0.68 14.09 10.40
C ASP A 52 0.25 15.57 10.61
N ILE A 53 -0.55 15.88 11.64
CA ILE A 53 -0.84 17.28 12.03
C ILE A 53 0.45 18.01 12.38
N ALA A 54 1.32 17.40 13.19
CA ALA A 54 2.59 18.00 13.59
C ALA A 54 3.59 18.15 12.42
N THR A 55 3.42 17.37 11.35
CA THR A 55 4.30 17.37 10.17
C THR A 55 3.83 18.38 9.11
N TYR A 56 2.52 18.46 8.86
CA TYR A 56 1.97 19.14 7.68
C TYR A 56 1.21 20.43 8.00
N MET A 57 0.93 20.75 9.27
CA MET A 57 0.28 22.03 9.60
C MET A 57 1.32 23.15 9.71
N ASP A 58 1.10 24.23 8.96
CA ASP A 58 1.95 25.43 9.02
C ASP A 58 1.82 26.21 10.33
N ASP A 59 0.65 26.14 10.99
CA ASP A 59 0.45 26.78 12.30
C ASP A 59 1.27 26.06 13.36
N LYS A 60 2.41 26.67 13.72
CA LYS A 60 3.35 26.13 14.70
C LYS A 60 2.70 25.80 16.05
N SER A 61 1.72 26.58 16.50
CA SER A 61 1.07 26.34 17.80
C SER A 61 0.23 25.06 17.80
N ILE A 62 -0.42 24.77 16.67
CA ILE A 62 -1.17 23.53 16.45
C ILE A 62 -0.20 22.36 16.30
N ALA A 63 0.85 22.52 15.49
CA ALA A 63 1.85 21.49 15.25
C ALA A 63 2.58 21.08 16.56
N ASP A 64 3.05 22.07 17.34
CA ASP A 64 3.72 21.83 18.62
C ASP A 64 2.80 21.12 19.63
N LYS A 65 1.52 21.51 19.67
CA LYS A 65 0.53 20.88 20.55
C LYS A 65 0.25 19.43 20.13
N ALA A 66 0.13 19.17 18.82
CA ALA A 66 -0.06 17.81 18.30
C ALA A 66 1.15 16.93 18.62
N LEU A 67 2.37 17.44 18.44
CA LEU A 67 3.60 16.75 18.77
C LEU A 67 3.70 16.42 20.26
N LEU A 68 3.34 17.36 21.14
CA LEU A 68 3.29 17.12 22.59
C LEU A 68 2.35 15.96 22.94
N ILE A 69 1.13 15.96 22.40
CA ILE A 69 0.15 14.90 22.65
C ILE A 69 0.65 13.56 22.09
N ALA A 70 1.17 13.54 20.85
CA ALA A 70 1.72 12.34 20.23
C ALA A 70 2.86 11.74 21.07
N LYS A 71 3.78 12.59 21.53
CA LYS A 71 4.89 12.20 22.41
C LYS A 71 4.40 11.54 23.68
N ASP A 72 3.46 12.17 24.38
CA ASP A 72 2.95 11.63 25.64
C ASP A 72 2.19 10.30 25.43
N MET A 73 1.47 10.16 24.33
CA MET A 73 0.87 8.89 23.91
C MET A 73 1.93 7.81 23.62
N GLY A 74 2.99 8.16 22.89
CA GLY A 74 4.08 7.23 22.58
C GLY A 74 4.82 6.76 23.84
N LEU A 75 5.09 7.66 24.79
CA LEU A 75 5.71 7.32 26.08
C LEU A 75 4.79 6.49 26.98
N TRP A 76 3.47 6.68 26.89
CA TRP A 76 2.51 5.79 27.53
C TRP A 76 2.59 4.36 26.96
N VAL A 77 2.66 4.23 25.63
CA VAL A 77 2.84 2.92 24.98
C VAL A 77 4.15 2.27 25.41
N TRP A 78 5.26 3.02 25.40
CA TRP A 78 6.55 2.56 25.89
C TRP A 78 6.45 2.00 27.31
N ASN A 79 5.88 2.77 28.25
CA ASN A 79 5.73 2.35 29.65
C ASN A 79 5.02 0.99 29.77
N ARG A 80 3.96 0.76 28.97
CA ARG A 80 3.26 -0.54 28.98
C ARG A 80 4.13 -1.65 28.41
N MET A 81 4.67 -1.44 27.21
CA MET A 81 5.46 -2.47 26.53
C MET A 81 6.70 -2.85 27.35
N HIS A 82 7.41 -1.86 27.89
CA HIS A 82 8.61 -2.08 28.69
C HIS A 82 8.34 -2.88 29.96
N TYR A 83 7.31 -2.53 30.74
CA TYR A 83 7.09 -3.15 32.07
C TYR A 83 6.11 -4.33 32.09
N ARG A 84 5.25 -4.49 31.07
CA ARG A 84 4.20 -5.51 31.06
C ARG A 84 4.40 -6.63 30.07
N THR A 85 5.40 -6.51 29.19
CA THR A 85 5.58 -7.45 28.10
C THR A 85 7.03 -7.86 27.96
N TYR A 86 7.25 -9.02 27.34
CA TYR A 86 8.57 -9.57 27.06
C TYR A 86 8.53 -10.36 25.75
N VAL A 87 9.68 -10.87 25.29
CA VAL A 87 9.74 -11.78 24.14
C VAL A 87 10.42 -13.06 24.58
N LYS A 88 9.74 -14.18 24.36
CA LYS A 88 10.31 -15.53 24.41
C LYS A 88 9.83 -16.29 23.17
N LYS A 89 10.76 -16.87 22.41
CA LYS A 89 10.48 -17.53 21.12
C LYS A 89 10.43 -19.06 21.24
N ASP A 90 11.20 -19.59 22.19
CA ASP A 90 11.35 -21.01 22.45
C ASP A 90 10.24 -21.53 23.38
N GLY A 91 9.73 -22.72 23.02
CA GLY A 91 8.65 -23.37 23.74
C GLY A 91 7.38 -23.46 22.89
N THR A 92 6.38 -24.11 23.47
CA THR A 92 5.05 -24.24 22.89
C THR A 92 4.20 -23.01 23.20
N GLN A 93 3.14 -22.80 22.41
CA GLN A 93 2.16 -21.76 22.70
C GLN A 93 1.55 -21.89 24.11
N GLU A 94 1.33 -23.13 24.59
CA GLU A 94 0.81 -23.37 25.94
C GLU A 94 1.78 -22.86 27.00
N GLU A 95 3.08 -23.19 26.86
CA GLU A 95 4.14 -22.71 27.77
C GLU A 95 4.24 -21.19 27.76
N HIS A 96 4.25 -20.55 26.58
CA HIS A 96 4.25 -19.09 26.48
C HIS A 96 3.04 -18.45 27.18
N ARG A 97 1.88 -19.09 27.11
CA ARG A 97 0.63 -18.55 27.68
C ARG A 97 0.53 -18.69 29.19
N THR A 98 1.36 -19.52 29.83
CA THR A 98 1.43 -19.62 31.31
C THR A 98 1.88 -18.31 31.97
N HIS A 99 2.64 -17.48 31.25
CA HIS A 99 3.11 -16.17 31.70
C HIS A 99 2.60 -15.11 30.70
N PRO A 100 1.55 -14.34 31.04
CA PRO A 100 1.03 -13.26 30.20
C PRO A 100 2.07 -12.21 29.82
N GLY A 101 1.92 -11.62 28.63
CA GLY A 101 2.76 -10.55 28.13
C GLY A 101 3.85 -10.96 27.12
N ASN A 102 3.89 -12.22 26.66
CA ASN A 102 4.80 -12.61 25.60
C ASN A 102 4.33 -12.04 24.25
N ARG A 103 5.09 -11.09 23.70
CA ARG A 103 4.76 -10.41 22.44
C ARG A 103 4.75 -11.34 21.24
N TYR A 104 5.50 -12.45 21.30
CA TYR A 104 5.45 -13.50 20.29
C TYR A 104 4.04 -14.07 20.12
N GLU A 105 3.27 -14.23 21.20
CA GLU A 105 1.89 -14.72 21.13
C GLU A 105 0.90 -13.59 20.84
N MET A 106 1.06 -12.44 21.51
CA MET A 106 0.13 -11.30 21.42
C MET A 106 -0.13 -10.88 19.96
N TRP A 107 0.91 -10.73 19.16
CA TRP A 107 0.81 -10.19 17.80
C TRP A 107 0.44 -11.22 16.73
N ASN A 108 0.43 -12.51 17.07
CA ASN A 108 -0.07 -13.57 16.18
C ASN A 108 -1.56 -13.87 16.36
N MET A 109 -2.23 -13.19 17.29
CA MET A 109 -3.66 -13.37 17.49
C MET A 109 -4.46 -12.70 16.38
N TYR A 110 -5.42 -13.44 15.82
CA TYR A 110 -6.34 -12.93 14.80
C TYR A 110 -7.16 -11.75 15.32
N ILE A 111 -7.04 -10.59 14.66
CA ILE A 111 -7.69 -9.29 14.94
C ILE A 111 -7.37 -8.68 16.32
N ALA A 112 -7.40 -9.46 17.40
CA ALA A 112 -7.02 -9.01 18.73
C ALA A 112 -5.56 -8.51 18.77
N GLY A 113 -4.67 -9.21 18.06
CA GLY A 113 -3.26 -8.84 17.90
C GLY A 113 -3.01 -7.80 16.81
N GLU A 114 -4.05 -7.20 16.22
CA GLU A 114 -3.88 -6.17 15.20
C GLU A 114 -3.39 -4.86 15.83
N VAL A 115 -2.23 -4.42 15.35
CA VAL A 115 -1.52 -3.25 15.85
C VAL A 115 -1.47 -2.11 14.84
N GLY A 116 -1.94 -2.34 13.60
CA GLY A 116 -1.71 -1.42 12.49
C GLY A 116 -0.22 -1.04 12.35
N GLY A 117 0.06 0.23 12.08
CA GLY A 117 1.41 0.80 11.94
C GLY A 117 1.94 1.40 13.25
N MET A 118 1.69 0.77 14.41
CA MET A 118 2.22 1.25 15.70
C MET A 118 3.75 1.41 15.68
N GLY A 119 4.47 0.41 15.18
CA GLY A 119 5.93 0.47 15.05
C GLY A 119 6.38 1.65 14.18
N GLU A 120 5.79 1.77 12.99
CA GLU A 120 6.06 2.87 12.06
C GLU A 120 5.84 4.25 12.71
N SER A 121 4.71 4.44 13.39
CA SER A 121 4.36 5.72 14.02
C SER A 121 5.30 6.08 15.16
N LEU A 122 5.69 5.11 15.99
CA LEU A 122 6.63 5.33 17.09
C LEU A 122 8.04 5.62 16.59
N ALA A 123 8.49 4.94 15.52
CA ALA A 123 9.76 5.23 14.87
C ALA A 123 9.78 6.66 14.31
N ARG A 124 8.76 7.06 13.54
CA ARG A 124 8.62 8.44 13.01
C ARG A 124 8.62 9.47 14.15
N LEU A 125 7.85 9.23 15.21
CA LEU A 125 7.78 10.14 16.35
C LEU A 125 9.14 10.30 17.05
N SER A 126 9.97 9.25 17.09
CA SER A 126 11.31 9.30 17.67
C SER A 126 12.25 10.26 16.94
N GLU A 127 12.01 10.52 15.65
CA GLU A 127 12.76 11.48 14.83
C GLU A 127 12.34 12.92 15.10
N MET A 128 11.12 13.13 15.61
CA MET A 128 10.54 14.45 15.86
C MET A 128 10.84 15.00 17.26
N VAL A 129 11.31 14.16 18.19
CA VAL A 129 11.64 14.57 19.57
C VAL A 129 13.13 14.84 19.73
N SER A 130 13.49 15.83 20.55
CA SER A 130 14.88 16.24 20.74
C SER A 130 15.57 15.58 21.93
N ALA A 131 14.83 15.16 22.97
CA ALA A 131 15.43 14.59 24.17
C ALA A 131 15.95 13.16 23.90
N PRO A 132 17.24 12.87 24.14
CA PRO A 132 17.83 11.55 23.82
C PRO A 132 17.12 10.38 24.52
N GLU A 133 16.68 10.59 25.76
CA GLU A 133 15.94 9.57 26.52
C GLU A 133 14.56 9.28 25.91
N GLU A 134 13.80 10.32 25.55
CA GLU A 134 12.48 10.15 24.91
C GLU A 134 12.63 9.43 23.58
N LYS A 135 13.63 9.81 22.77
CA LYS A 135 13.96 9.15 21.51
C LYS A 135 14.26 7.66 21.72
N ALA A 136 15.13 7.31 22.67
CA ALA A 136 15.49 5.92 22.94
C ALA A 136 14.27 5.08 23.36
N ARG A 137 13.41 5.63 24.22
CA ARG A 137 12.17 4.98 24.67
C ARG A 137 11.19 4.74 23.52
N LEU A 138 11.02 5.72 22.62
CA LEU A 138 10.14 5.58 21.46
C LEU A 138 10.66 4.52 20.46
N ILE A 139 11.97 4.47 20.24
CA ILE A 139 12.60 3.41 19.42
C ILE A 139 12.39 2.02 20.06
N GLU A 140 12.60 1.90 21.37
CA GLU A 140 12.32 0.65 22.10
C GLU A 140 10.86 0.23 21.96
N ALA A 141 9.93 1.17 22.12
CA ALA A 141 8.50 0.92 21.97
C ALA A 141 8.14 0.50 20.54
N SER A 142 8.74 1.11 19.52
CA SER A 142 8.58 0.70 18.12
C SER A 142 8.92 -0.79 17.94
N ASN A 143 10.09 -1.20 18.42
CA ASN A 143 10.58 -2.58 18.30
C ASN A 143 9.74 -3.60 19.11
N CYS A 144 8.95 -3.15 20.08
CA CYS A 144 8.03 -4.04 20.79
C CYS A 144 6.90 -4.55 19.90
N PHE A 145 6.59 -3.89 18.79
CA PHE A 145 5.54 -4.33 17.86
C PHE A 145 6.03 -5.29 16.76
N ASP A 146 7.29 -5.71 16.82
CA ASP A 146 7.81 -6.75 15.94
C ASP A 146 7.09 -8.09 16.18
N SER A 147 6.82 -8.82 15.11
CA SER A 147 6.25 -10.18 15.18
C SER A 147 7.25 -11.19 14.62
N PRO A 148 8.11 -11.79 15.48
CA PRO A 148 9.15 -12.72 15.03
C PRO A 148 8.59 -13.92 14.25
N ALA A 149 7.42 -14.45 14.64
CA ALA A 149 6.81 -15.59 13.93
C ALA A 149 6.50 -15.28 12.46
N PHE A 150 6.20 -14.02 12.14
CA PHE A 150 5.94 -13.58 10.77
C PHE A 150 7.21 -13.07 10.09
N TYR A 151 8.06 -12.34 10.82
CA TYR A 151 9.25 -11.71 10.26
C TYR A 151 10.36 -12.70 9.95
N GLU A 152 10.60 -13.70 10.81
CA GLU A 152 11.73 -14.62 10.63
C GLU A 152 11.63 -15.44 9.33
N PRO A 153 10.48 -16.04 8.94
CA PRO A 153 10.35 -16.66 7.63
C PRO A 153 10.59 -15.68 6.48
N LEU A 154 9.95 -14.49 6.54
CA LEU A 154 10.05 -13.50 5.47
C LEU A 154 11.49 -12.97 5.29
N SER A 155 12.24 -12.77 6.37
CA SER A 155 13.65 -12.36 6.31
C SER A 155 14.52 -13.33 5.50
N LYS A 156 14.12 -14.61 5.44
CA LYS A 156 14.77 -15.70 4.71
C LYS A 156 14.10 -16.00 3.37
N ASN A 157 13.20 -15.11 2.90
CA ASN A 157 12.40 -15.27 1.70
C ASN A 157 11.50 -16.52 1.70
N ILE A 158 11.04 -16.94 2.89
CA ILE A 158 10.07 -18.01 3.07
C ILE A 158 8.68 -17.39 3.14
N ASP A 159 7.77 -17.88 2.32
CA ASP A 159 6.39 -17.42 2.25
C ASP A 159 5.56 -17.97 3.41
N ASP A 160 5.43 -17.17 4.46
CA ASP A 160 4.53 -17.39 5.58
C ASP A 160 3.37 -16.38 5.58
N ILE A 161 2.92 -15.96 4.39
CA ILE A 161 1.87 -14.94 4.21
C ILE A 161 0.47 -15.57 4.19
N ARG A 162 0.37 -16.77 3.64
CA ARG A 162 -0.89 -17.51 3.45
C ARG A 162 -1.71 -17.60 4.75
N ASN A 163 -3.02 -17.43 4.63
CA ASN A 163 -4.02 -17.49 5.70
C ASN A 163 -3.85 -16.43 6.79
N ARG A 164 -3.04 -15.39 6.57
CA ARG A 164 -2.97 -14.22 7.43
C ARG A 164 -3.97 -13.17 6.97
N HIS A 165 -4.53 -12.43 7.92
CA HIS A 165 -5.35 -11.24 7.62
C HIS A 165 -4.46 -10.19 6.96
N ALA A 166 -4.81 -9.77 5.75
CA ALA A 166 -3.92 -8.99 4.90
C ALA A 166 -3.61 -7.62 5.50
N ASN A 167 -4.64 -6.82 5.80
CA ASN A 167 -4.44 -5.48 6.33
C ASN A 167 -3.91 -5.41 7.77
N GLN A 168 -4.06 -6.47 8.57
CA GLN A 168 -3.40 -6.57 9.87
C GLN A 168 -1.87 -6.64 9.70
N HIS A 169 -1.38 -7.35 8.69
CA HIS A 169 0.03 -7.69 8.55
C HIS A 169 0.81 -6.71 7.66
N ILE A 170 0.22 -6.14 6.60
CA ILE A 170 0.93 -5.20 5.71
C ILE A 170 1.52 -3.99 6.48
N PRO A 171 0.79 -3.32 7.39
CA PRO A 171 1.35 -2.21 8.18
C PRO A 171 2.52 -2.61 9.08
N MET A 172 2.55 -3.86 9.57
CA MET A 172 3.67 -4.37 10.35
C MET A 172 4.94 -4.42 9.49
N ILE A 173 4.80 -4.82 8.22
CA ILE A 173 5.90 -4.82 7.25
C ILE A 173 6.43 -3.42 6.94
N ILE A 174 5.56 -2.41 6.92
CA ILE A 174 5.96 -1.00 6.82
C ILE A 174 6.75 -0.60 8.08
N GLY A 175 6.27 -1.01 9.26
CA GLY A 175 6.97 -0.83 10.52
C GLY A 175 8.38 -1.43 10.51
N ALA A 176 8.54 -2.65 10.00
CA ALA A 176 9.86 -3.26 9.83
C ALA A 176 10.79 -2.38 8.99
N LEU A 177 10.34 -1.89 7.83
CA LEU A 177 11.16 -1.03 6.98
C LEU A 177 11.58 0.28 7.70
N ARG A 178 10.71 0.83 8.55
CA ARG A 178 11.07 1.99 9.39
C ARG A 178 12.08 1.65 10.48
N SER A 179 12.00 0.47 11.09
CA SER A 179 13.04 0.01 12.03
C SER A 179 14.41 -0.02 11.37
N TYR A 180 14.51 -0.48 10.11
CA TYR A 180 15.77 -0.46 9.35
C TYR A 180 16.37 0.95 9.23
N LEU A 181 15.57 1.98 8.95
CA LEU A 181 16.05 3.37 8.89
C LEU A 181 16.67 3.86 10.20
N SER A 182 16.16 3.35 11.33
CA SER A 182 16.62 3.77 12.66
C SER A 182 17.86 2.99 13.14
N ASN A 183 17.96 1.70 12.83
CA ASN A 183 18.96 0.81 13.41
C ASN A 183 19.96 0.19 12.41
N ASN A 184 19.74 0.35 11.10
CA ASN A 184 20.54 -0.23 10.02
C ASN A 184 20.68 -1.77 10.05
N ASP A 185 19.78 -2.48 10.75
CA ASP A 185 19.77 -3.94 10.76
C ASP A 185 19.05 -4.47 9.50
N THR A 186 19.84 -5.05 8.59
CA THR A 186 19.36 -5.53 7.29
C THR A 186 18.31 -6.63 7.40
N PHE A 187 18.17 -7.29 8.56
CA PHE A 187 17.06 -8.20 8.84
C PHE A 187 15.71 -7.56 8.47
N TYR A 188 15.48 -6.32 8.94
CA TYR A 188 14.22 -5.61 8.73
C TYR A 188 14.01 -5.20 7.27
N TYR A 189 15.06 -4.76 6.58
CA TYR A 189 15.00 -4.49 5.15
C TYR A 189 14.62 -5.75 4.38
N HIS A 190 15.24 -6.90 4.69
CA HIS A 190 14.94 -8.17 4.04
C HIS A 190 13.50 -8.62 4.29
N VAL A 191 12.95 -8.44 5.50
CA VAL A 191 11.53 -8.70 5.77
C VAL A 191 10.63 -7.95 4.79
N SER A 192 10.82 -6.63 4.68
CA SER A 192 9.97 -5.77 3.86
C SER A 192 10.17 -5.98 2.35
N HIS A 193 11.42 -6.07 1.92
CA HIS A 193 11.77 -6.32 0.52
C HIS A 193 11.26 -7.69 0.04
N ASN A 194 11.46 -8.76 0.84
CA ASN A 194 11.02 -10.10 0.46
C ASN A 194 9.49 -10.20 0.49
N PHE A 195 8.82 -9.62 1.49
CA PHE A 195 7.36 -9.56 1.52
C PHE A 195 6.81 -8.89 0.25
N TRP A 196 7.33 -7.71 -0.12
CA TRP A 196 6.87 -7.02 -1.33
C TRP A 196 7.03 -7.88 -2.58
N ASN A 197 8.18 -8.54 -2.75
CA ASN A 197 8.44 -9.44 -3.87
C ASN A 197 7.55 -10.67 -3.87
N LEU A 198 7.27 -11.27 -2.71
CA LEU A 198 6.37 -12.42 -2.57
C LEU A 198 4.93 -12.03 -2.93
N ILE A 199 4.49 -10.81 -2.60
CA ILE A 199 3.17 -10.32 -3.03
C ILE A 199 3.09 -10.22 -4.56
N GLN A 200 4.18 -9.84 -5.23
CA GLN A 200 4.23 -9.76 -6.69
C GLN A 200 4.01 -11.15 -7.30
N GLY A 201 2.90 -11.33 -8.00
CA GLY A 201 2.54 -12.56 -8.71
C GLY A 201 1.93 -13.67 -7.85
N ARG A 202 2.27 -13.80 -6.56
CA ARG A 202 1.66 -14.85 -5.70
C ARG A 202 0.29 -14.46 -5.15
N TYR A 203 0.10 -13.18 -4.83
CA TYR A 203 -1.09 -12.71 -4.11
C TYR A 203 -1.85 -11.61 -4.87
N ARG A 204 -1.15 -10.85 -5.72
CA ARG A 204 -1.68 -9.66 -6.41
C ARG A 204 -2.61 -9.99 -7.58
N TYR A 205 -3.77 -9.32 -7.64
CA TYR A 205 -4.66 -9.30 -8.81
C TYR A 205 -4.20 -8.25 -9.83
N SER A 206 -4.63 -8.32 -11.09
CA SER A 206 -4.17 -7.41 -12.17
C SER A 206 -4.33 -5.92 -11.87
N THR A 207 -5.32 -5.55 -11.04
CA THR A 207 -5.54 -4.18 -10.56
C THR A 207 -4.50 -3.67 -9.57
N GLY A 208 -3.62 -4.53 -9.06
CA GLY A 208 -2.62 -4.21 -8.03
C GLY A 208 -3.00 -4.62 -6.61
N GLY A 209 -4.29 -4.86 -6.36
CA GLY A 209 -4.83 -5.25 -5.07
C GLY A 209 -4.49 -6.67 -4.63
N VAL A 210 -4.79 -6.96 -3.36
CA VAL A 210 -4.63 -8.28 -2.73
C VAL A 210 -5.80 -8.59 -1.80
N GLY A 211 -5.93 -9.87 -1.48
CA GLY A 211 -6.85 -10.35 -0.43
C GLY A 211 -8.20 -10.76 -0.97
N ASN A 212 -8.77 -11.78 -0.32
CA ASN A 212 -10.12 -12.28 -0.56
C ASN A 212 -10.77 -12.60 0.79
N GLY A 213 -11.85 -11.90 1.13
CA GLY A 213 -12.45 -11.86 2.47
C GLY A 213 -11.45 -11.40 3.50
N GLU A 214 -10.68 -10.34 3.20
CA GLU A 214 -9.64 -9.73 4.07
C GLU A 214 -8.41 -10.61 4.34
N MET A 215 -8.39 -11.84 3.82
CA MET A 215 -7.31 -12.80 4.03
C MET A 215 -6.42 -12.93 2.79
N PHE A 216 -5.11 -13.09 3.01
CA PHE A 216 -4.26 -13.71 2.01
C PHE A 216 -4.67 -15.18 1.87
N ARG A 217 -5.27 -15.54 0.73
CA ARG A 217 -5.66 -16.93 0.44
C ARG A 217 -4.46 -17.75 -0.01
N GLN A 218 -4.69 -18.92 -0.59
CA GLN A 218 -3.61 -19.71 -1.16
C GLN A 218 -2.86 -18.87 -2.22
N PRO A 219 -1.51 -18.91 -2.24
CA PRO A 219 -0.75 -18.24 -3.29
C PRO A 219 -1.09 -18.89 -4.64
N TYR A 220 -1.07 -18.08 -5.70
CA TYR A 220 -1.38 -18.53 -7.07
C TYR A 220 -2.79 -19.12 -7.19
N THR A 221 -3.81 -18.46 -6.63
CA THR A 221 -5.24 -18.85 -6.78
C THR A 221 -6.15 -17.67 -7.11
N GLN A 222 -5.66 -16.67 -7.83
CA GLN A 222 -6.36 -15.41 -8.10
C GLN A 222 -7.55 -15.64 -9.05
N ILE A 223 -7.36 -16.43 -10.12
CA ILE A 223 -8.42 -16.75 -11.08
C ILE A 223 -9.50 -17.56 -10.39
N VAL A 224 -9.11 -18.60 -9.65
CA VAL A 224 -10.05 -19.39 -8.84
C VAL A 224 -10.78 -18.51 -7.82
N SER A 225 -10.07 -17.60 -7.15
CA SER A 225 -10.67 -16.67 -6.19
C SER A 225 -11.70 -15.75 -6.82
N MET A 226 -11.44 -15.21 -8.02
CA MET A 226 -12.42 -14.41 -8.77
C MET A 226 -13.61 -15.23 -9.23
N ALA A 227 -13.37 -16.48 -9.68
CA ALA A 227 -14.42 -17.37 -10.16
C ALA A 227 -15.31 -17.93 -9.03
N MET A 228 -14.76 -18.10 -7.84
CA MET A 228 -15.47 -18.54 -6.63
C MET A 228 -15.91 -17.39 -5.74
N ASN A 229 -15.67 -16.15 -6.16
CA ASN A 229 -16.05 -14.96 -5.43
C ASN A 229 -17.57 -14.97 -5.31
N GLY A 230 -18.13 -15.34 -4.15
CA GLY A 230 -19.57 -15.64 -4.02
C GLY A 230 -19.94 -16.96 -3.35
N VAL A 231 -19.01 -17.89 -3.25
CA VAL A 231 -19.23 -19.15 -2.54
C VAL A 231 -18.84 -18.98 -1.08
N SER A 232 -19.72 -18.35 -0.30
CA SER A 232 -19.94 -18.86 1.06
C SER A 232 -20.45 -20.31 0.91
N GLU A 233 -20.21 -21.22 1.87
CA GLU A 233 -20.88 -22.54 1.84
C GLU A 233 -22.40 -22.34 1.69
N GLY A 234 -22.95 -22.61 0.51
CA GLY A 234 -24.38 -22.52 0.21
C GLY A 234 -24.86 -21.31 -0.59
N GLU A 235 -24.01 -20.36 -1.01
CA GLU A 235 -24.43 -19.18 -1.81
C GLU A 235 -23.93 -19.23 -3.27
N SER A 236 -24.76 -18.70 -4.19
CA SER A 236 -24.55 -18.74 -5.64
C SER A 236 -24.31 -17.37 -6.29
N HIS A 237 -24.17 -16.29 -5.53
CA HIS A 237 -24.06 -14.92 -6.07
C HIS A 237 -22.68 -14.34 -5.86
N SER A 238 -22.18 -13.57 -6.84
CA SER A 238 -20.85 -12.97 -6.77
C SER A 238 -20.71 -12.06 -5.55
N ASN A 239 -19.85 -12.41 -4.61
CA ASN A 239 -19.68 -11.63 -3.38
C ASN A 239 -18.57 -10.59 -3.59
N PRO A 240 -18.75 -9.30 -3.29
CA PRO A 240 -17.73 -8.28 -3.50
C PRO A 240 -16.59 -8.32 -2.46
N HIS A 241 -16.00 -9.47 -2.11
CA HIS A 241 -14.99 -9.58 -1.05
C HIS A 241 -13.54 -9.71 -1.56
N ILE A 242 -13.18 -9.06 -2.65
CA ILE A 242 -11.79 -9.08 -3.16
C ILE A 242 -11.20 -7.67 -3.11
N ASN A 243 -9.88 -7.60 -2.91
CA ASN A 243 -9.11 -6.36 -2.92
C ASN A 243 -9.61 -5.33 -1.90
N GLU A 244 -9.38 -5.60 -0.61
CA GLU A 244 -9.65 -4.60 0.43
C GLU A 244 -8.84 -3.33 0.16
N THR A 245 -9.50 -2.16 0.15
CA THR A 245 -8.87 -0.88 -0.20
C THR A 245 -7.72 -0.51 0.75
N CYS A 246 -7.83 -0.85 2.05
CA CYS A 246 -6.74 -0.62 2.99
C CYS A 246 -5.45 -1.38 2.61
N CYS A 247 -5.57 -2.57 2.05
CA CYS A 247 -4.42 -3.35 1.62
C CYS A 247 -3.67 -2.64 0.49
N ALA A 248 -4.40 -2.09 -0.50
CA ALA A 248 -3.80 -1.33 -1.59
C ALA A 248 -3.11 -0.05 -1.09
N TYR A 249 -3.75 0.71 -0.20
CA TYR A 249 -3.13 1.89 0.43
C TYR A 249 -1.80 1.53 1.12
N ASN A 250 -1.80 0.49 1.96
CA ASN A 250 -0.62 0.13 2.73
C ASN A 250 0.49 -0.47 1.84
N LEU A 251 0.13 -1.21 0.79
CA LEU A 251 1.10 -1.70 -0.20
C LEU A 251 1.71 -0.56 -1.02
N LEU A 252 0.94 0.47 -1.37
CA LEU A 252 1.49 1.66 -2.04
C LEU A 252 2.47 2.40 -1.13
N LYS A 253 2.10 2.58 0.15
CA LYS A 253 2.99 3.16 1.16
C LYS A 253 4.31 2.38 1.29
N LEU A 254 4.23 1.06 1.42
CA LEU A 254 5.41 0.18 1.44
C LEU A 254 6.26 0.31 0.15
N THR A 255 5.60 0.34 -1.01
CA THR A 255 6.24 0.41 -2.33
C THR A 255 7.03 1.72 -2.48
N LYS A 256 6.41 2.85 -2.10
CA LYS A 256 7.07 4.16 -2.12
C LYS A 256 8.29 4.19 -1.22
N ASP A 257 8.16 3.68 0.01
CA ASP A 257 9.27 3.66 0.97
C ASP A 257 10.41 2.74 0.50
N LEU A 258 10.11 1.57 -0.09
CA LEU A 258 11.13 0.69 -0.69
C LEU A 258 11.82 1.34 -1.88
N ASN A 259 11.08 2.09 -2.72
CA ASN A 259 11.65 2.81 -3.85
C ASN A 259 12.74 3.80 -3.40
N CYS A 260 12.63 4.41 -2.22
CA CYS A 260 13.68 5.30 -1.69
C CYS A 260 15.03 4.61 -1.48
N PHE A 261 15.08 3.28 -1.29
CA PHE A 261 16.32 2.52 -1.14
C PHE A 261 16.91 2.04 -2.47
N ASN A 262 16.05 1.83 -3.48
CA ASN A 262 16.46 1.39 -4.80
C ASN A 262 15.65 2.09 -5.90
N PRO A 263 15.83 3.41 -6.08
CA PRO A 263 14.96 4.22 -6.96
C PRO A 263 15.16 3.94 -8.45
N ASP A 264 16.20 3.22 -8.82
CA ASP A 264 16.47 2.80 -10.21
C ASP A 264 15.68 1.53 -10.62
N ASP A 265 15.06 0.84 -9.66
CA ASP A 265 14.18 -0.29 -9.93
C ASP A 265 12.76 0.19 -10.23
N ALA A 266 12.48 0.41 -11.51
CA ALA A 266 11.19 0.91 -11.98
C ALA A 266 10.00 0.00 -11.63
N ARG A 267 10.23 -1.28 -11.24
CA ARG A 267 9.16 -2.20 -10.85
C ARG A 267 8.33 -1.68 -9.69
N TYR A 268 8.94 -0.93 -8.77
CA TYR A 268 8.20 -0.29 -7.67
C TYR A 268 7.17 0.68 -8.21
N MET A 269 7.59 1.59 -9.09
CA MET A 269 6.72 2.65 -9.59
C MET A 269 5.78 2.19 -10.69
N ASP A 270 6.09 1.10 -11.39
CA ASP A 270 5.14 0.37 -12.24
C ASP A 270 4.01 -0.27 -11.43
N TYR A 271 4.34 -0.89 -10.28
CA TYR A 271 3.32 -1.40 -9.36
C TYR A 271 2.52 -0.27 -8.70
N TYR A 272 3.19 0.82 -8.33
CA TYR A 272 2.55 1.99 -7.74
C TYR A 272 1.52 2.60 -8.70
N GLU A 273 1.93 2.89 -9.93
CA GLU A 273 1.07 3.44 -10.99
C GLU A 273 -0.14 2.54 -11.26
N ARG A 274 0.09 1.23 -11.44
CA ARG A 274 -0.97 0.24 -11.65
C ARG A 274 -2.00 0.30 -10.53
N THR A 275 -1.57 0.22 -9.27
CA THR A 275 -2.49 0.13 -8.13
C THR A 275 -3.21 1.46 -7.88
N LEU A 276 -2.50 2.59 -8.07
CA LEU A 276 -3.06 3.94 -7.96
C LEU A 276 -4.20 4.13 -8.96
N TYR A 277 -3.93 3.91 -10.25
CA TYR A 277 -4.87 4.22 -11.32
C TYR A 277 -6.02 3.23 -11.46
N ASN A 278 -5.87 2.00 -10.94
CA ASN A 278 -6.95 1.04 -10.91
C ASN A 278 -7.73 1.09 -9.60
N GLN A 279 -7.15 0.61 -8.51
CA GLN A 279 -7.90 0.39 -7.27
C GLN A 279 -8.06 1.67 -6.45
N ILE A 280 -7.02 2.48 -6.26
CA ILE A 280 -7.10 3.64 -5.37
C ILE A 280 -8.06 4.67 -5.95
N ILE A 281 -7.82 5.17 -7.16
CA ILE A 281 -8.76 6.11 -7.81
C ILE A 281 -10.12 5.47 -7.99
N GLY A 282 -10.16 4.21 -8.45
CA GLY A 282 -11.41 3.50 -8.66
C GLY A 282 -12.23 3.26 -7.39
N SER A 283 -11.63 3.36 -6.20
CA SER A 283 -12.31 3.18 -4.92
C SER A 283 -13.16 4.38 -4.50
N LEU A 284 -13.02 5.53 -5.14
CA LEU A 284 -13.84 6.71 -4.89
C LEU A 284 -15.12 6.69 -5.73
N HIS A 285 -16.27 6.93 -5.11
CA HIS A 285 -17.50 7.15 -5.85
C HIS A 285 -17.44 8.52 -6.55
N PRO A 286 -17.71 8.61 -7.87
CA PRO A 286 -17.53 9.85 -8.63
C PRO A 286 -18.48 10.99 -8.22
N GLU A 287 -19.69 10.65 -7.75
CA GLU A 287 -20.76 11.63 -7.48
C GLU A 287 -21.17 11.74 -6.01
N HIS A 288 -20.64 10.89 -5.13
CA HIS A 288 -21.07 10.77 -3.74
C HIS A 288 -19.86 10.65 -2.82
N TYR A 289 -20.00 11.12 -1.57
CA TYR A 289 -18.96 10.99 -0.56
C TYR A 289 -18.90 9.55 -0.03
N GLN A 290 -18.37 8.64 -0.84
CA GLN A 290 -18.31 7.21 -0.55
C GLN A 290 -17.00 6.63 -1.10
N THR A 291 -16.42 5.71 -0.36
CA THR A 291 -15.30 4.89 -0.81
C THR A 291 -15.62 3.41 -0.70
N THR A 292 -15.05 2.58 -1.56
CA THR A 292 -15.23 1.12 -1.51
C THR A 292 -14.47 0.53 -0.32
N TYR A 293 -15.09 -0.39 0.40
CA TYR A 293 -14.34 -1.25 1.33
C TYR A 293 -13.52 -2.29 0.55
N GLN A 294 -14.20 -3.00 -0.35
CA GLN A 294 -13.63 -4.01 -1.21
C GLN A 294 -13.71 -3.53 -2.66
N TYR A 295 -12.65 -3.73 -3.42
CA TYR A 295 -12.58 -3.41 -4.84
C TYR A 295 -12.85 -4.66 -5.67
N ALA A 296 -14.12 -5.02 -5.77
CA ALA A 296 -14.58 -6.24 -6.41
C ALA A 296 -14.06 -6.35 -7.86
N VAL A 297 -13.46 -7.50 -8.16
CA VAL A 297 -12.98 -7.89 -9.50
C VAL A 297 -13.42 -9.32 -9.79
N GLY A 298 -13.51 -9.67 -11.08
CA GLY A 298 -14.02 -10.96 -11.53
C GLY A 298 -15.34 -10.82 -12.29
N LEU A 299 -15.98 -11.95 -12.55
CA LEU A 299 -17.24 -11.98 -13.29
C LEU A 299 -18.39 -11.41 -12.48
N ASN A 300 -19.29 -10.69 -13.16
CA ASN A 300 -20.45 -10.04 -12.55
C ASN A 300 -20.12 -9.18 -11.32
N ALA A 301 -18.85 -8.77 -11.20
CA ALA A 301 -18.38 -8.02 -10.04
C ALA A 301 -18.78 -6.56 -10.20
N SER A 302 -19.62 -6.09 -9.30
CA SER A 302 -19.92 -4.67 -9.16
C SER A 302 -19.24 -4.12 -7.90
N LYS A 303 -18.75 -2.89 -7.99
CA LYS A 303 -18.20 -2.19 -6.82
C LYS A 303 -19.33 -2.04 -5.78
N PRO A 304 -19.16 -2.55 -4.55
CA PRO A 304 -20.16 -2.39 -3.51
C PRO A 304 -20.12 -0.93 -3.03
N TRP A 305 -21.12 -0.17 -3.43
CA TRP A 305 -21.43 1.12 -2.81
C TRP A 305 -22.47 0.87 -1.70
N GLY A 306 -22.40 1.62 -0.61
CA GLY A 306 -23.24 1.32 0.57
C GLY A 306 -22.64 1.75 1.91
N ASN A 307 -21.46 2.37 1.90
CA ASN A 307 -20.90 2.98 3.08
C ASN A 307 -21.41 4.43 3.22
N GLU A 308 -22.65 4.61 3.68
CA GLU A 308 -23.22 5.94 3.98
C GLU A 308 -22.54 6.63 5.18
N THR A 309 -21.67 5.90 5.89
CA THR A 309 -20.82 6.44 6.96
C THR A 309 -19.38 5.96 6.78
N PRO A 310 -18.60 6.49 5.80
CA PRO A 310 -17.21 6.09 5.57
C PRO A 310 -16.37 5.98 6.86
N GLN A 311 -16.57 6.90 7.79
CA GLN A 311 -15.92 6.92 9.11
C GLN A 311 -16.18 5.70 10.00
N SER A 312 -17.13 4.81 9.67
CA SER A 312 -17.47 3.63 10.47
C SER A 312 -16.65 2.38 10.12
N THR A 313 -15.85 2.42 9.06
CA THR A 313 -15.05 1.28 8.61
C THR A 313 -13.57 1.65 8.43
N CYS A 314 -12.68 0.66 8.49
CA CYS A 314 -11.25 0.86 8.26
C CYS A 314 -10.99 1.48 6.86
N CYS A 315 -11.67 0.98 5.82
CA CYS A 315 -11.50 1.46 4.45
C CYS A 315 -12.13 2.82 4.19
N GLY A 316 -13.13 3.27 4.95
CA GLY A 316 -13.59 4.64 4.82
C GLY A 316 -12.67 5.63 5.55
N GLY A 317 -12.04 5.22 6.66
CA GLY A 317 -10.91 5.96 7.25
C GLY A 317 -9.75 6.10 6.26
N THR A 318 -9.20 4.98 5.79
CA THR A 318 -8.12 4.95 4.79
C THR A 318 -8.53 5.63 3.47
N GLY A 319 -9.78 5.46 3.04
CA GLY A 319 -10.34 6.08 1.85
C GLY A 319 -10.30 7.61 1.93
N SER A 320 -10.52 8.19 3.11
CA SER A 320 -10.37 9.64 3.29
C SER A 320 -8.92 10.13 3.11
N GLU A 321 -7.92 9.29 3.42
CA GLU A 321 -6.51 9.61 3.23
C GLU A 321 -6.02 9.40 1.80
N ASN A 322 -6.62 8.48 1.04
CA ASN A 322 -6.18 8.13 -0.32
C ASN A 322 -6.15 9.34 -1.27
N HIS A 323 -7.19 10.16 -1.23
CA HIS A 323 -7.50 11.09 -2.31
C HIS A 323 -6.93 12.50 -2.12
N VAL A 324 -6.15 12.72 -1.05
CA VAL A 324 -5.50 14.01 -0.74
C VAL A 324 -4.02 14.04 -1.10
N LYS A 325 -3.48 12.96 -1.65
CA LYS A 325 -2.03 12.74 -1.76
C LYS A 325 -1.57 11.98 -3.01
N TYR A 326 -2.32 12.04 -4.11
CA TYR A 326 -1.97 11.34 -5.35
C TYR A 326 -0.56 11.62 -5.87
N GLN A 327 -0.06 12.82 -5.63
CA GLN A 327 1.26 13.31 -6.04
C GLN A 327 2.43 12.83 -5.17
N GLU A 328 2.18 12.12 -4.06
CA GLU A 328 3.19 11.84 -3.03
C GLU A 328 4.37 10.96 -3.50
N ALA A 329 4.22 10.28 -4.65
CA ALA A 329 5.23 9.42 -5.24
C ALA A 329 5.59 9.85 -6.67
N THR A 330 5.28 11.09 -7.07
CA THR A 330 5.59 11.61 -8.42
C THR A 330 7.09 11.83 -8.61
N TYR A 331 7.77 12.33 -7.58
CA TYR A 331 9.18 12.66 -7.62
C TYR A 331 9.93 12.02 -6.47
N PHE A 332 11.15 11.56 -6.74
CA PHE A 332 12.13 11.18 -5.73
C PHE A 332 13.42 11.95 -6.00
N VAL A 333 14.10 12.40 -4.96
CA VAL A 333 15.30 13.23 -5.08
C VAL A 333 16.44 12.68 -4.23
N SER A 334 17.66 12.86 -4.72
CA SER A 334 18.89 12.81 -3.94
C SER A 334 19.68 14.09 -4.18
N ASP A 335 20.84 14.25 -3.55
CA ASP A 335 21.68 15.45 -3.68
C ASP A 335 21.90 15.92 -5.13
N ASN A 336 21.95 15.01 -6.11
CA ASN A 336 22.28 15.37 -7.51
C ASN A 336 21.43 14.64 -8.56
N THR A 337 20.32 14.01 -8.18
CA THR A 337 19.45 13.28 -9.11
C THR A 337 17.99 13.51 -8.78
N LEU A 338 17.19 13.76 -9.82
CA LEU A 338 15.73 13.77 -9.76
C LEU A 338 15.20 12.56 -10.53
N TRP A 339 14.44 11.70 -9.86
CA TRP A 339 13.65 10.65 -10.50
C TRP A 339 12.22 11.17 -10.68
N VAL A 340 11.74 11.14 -11.92
CA VAL A 340 10.34 11.40 -12.26
C VAL A 340 9.67 10.03 -12.43
N ALA A 341 8.90 9.66 -11.41
CA ALA A 341 8.32 8.33 -11.27
C ALA A 341 6.88 8.25 -11.77
N LEU A 342 6.07 9.30 -11.61
CA LEU A 342 4.70 9.34 -12.15
C LEU A 342 4.55 10.51 -13.12
N TYR A 343 3.70 10.31 -14.13
CA TYR A 343 3.37 11.34 -15.09
C TYR A 343 1.99 11.92 -14.80
N MET A 344 1.96 13.08 -14.14
CA MET A 344 0.73 13.78 -13.71
C MET A 344 0.95 15.29 -13.53
N PRO A 345 -0.12 16.12 -13.63
CA PRO A 345 0.00 17.57 -13.52
C PRO A 345 0.46 17.97 -12.12
N THR A 346 1.65 18.56 -12.02
CA THR A 346 2.27 18.92 -10.73
C THR A 346 3.21 20.10 -10.87
N THR A 347 3.45 20.80 -9.77
CA THR A 347 4.58 21.74 -9.63
C THR A 347 5.47 21.23 -8.50
N LEU A 348 6.72 20.94 -8.82
CA LEU A 348 7.75 20.58 -7.86
C LEU A 348 8.55 21.81 -7.48
N HIS A 349 8.50 22.20 -6.22
CA HIS A 349 9.43 23.16 -5.62
C HIS A 349 10.55 22.38 -4.95
N TRP A 350 11.74 22.37 -5.56
CA TRP A 350 12.90 21.71 -4.97
C TRP A 350 13.75 22.74 -4.21
N GLU A 351 13.40 22.96 -2.95
CA GLU A 351 13.94 24.03 -2.11
C GLU A 351 15.46 23.94 -1.93
N GLU A 352 16.01 22.75 -1.69
CA GLU A 352 17.44 22.54 -1.46
C GLU A 352 18.30 22.90 -2.70
N LYS A 353 17.68 22.88 -3.89
CA LYS A 353 18.30 23.25 -5.16
C LYS A 353 17.86 24.61 -5.68
N ASN A 354 16.89 25.28 -5.03
CA ASN A 354 16.29 26.53 -5.47
C ASN A 354 15.83 26.50 -6.94
N ILE A 355 15.14 25.43 -7.35
CA ILE A 355 14.60 25.25 -8.70
C ILE A 355 13.14 24.81 -8.65
N THR A 356 12.32 25.31 -9.57
CA THR A 356 10.92 24.88 -9.75
C THR A 356 10.72 24.21 -11.11
N LEU A 357 10.08 23.04 -11.09
CA LEU A 357 9.72 22.29 -12.28
C LEU A 357 8.20 22.13 -12.34
N GLN A 358 7.61 22.45 -13.48
CA GLN A 358 6.19 22.24 -13.75
C GLN A 358 6.04 21.06 -14.71
N GLN A 359 5.19 20.11 -14.35
CA GLN A 359 4.81 19.00 -15.21
C GLN A 359 3.38 19.19 -15.71
N GLU A 360 3.19 19.14 -17.02
CA GLU A 360 1.92 19.28 -17.72
C GLU A 360 1.61 18.01 -18.50
N CYS A 361 0.44 17.42 -18.26
CA CYS A 361 -0.07 16.30 -19.03
C CYS A 361 -1.60 16.24 -18.93
N LEU A 362 -2.26 15.65 -19.92
CA LEU A 362 -3.69 15.33 -19.83
C LEU A 362 -3.86 13.92 -19.27
N TRP A 363 -4.93 13.67 -18.52
CA TRP A 363 -5.27 12.32 -18.09
C TRP A 363 -6.13 11.63 -19.16
N PRO A 364 -5.83 10.38 -19.57
CA PRO A 364 -4.64 9.60 -19.22
C PRO A 364 -3.38 10.10 -19.93
N ALA A 365 -2.25 10.13 -19.21
CA ALA A 365 -1.01 10.77 -19.65
C ALA A 365 -0.27 9.97 -20.74
N LYS A 366 -0.75 10.07 -22.00
CA LYS A 366 -0.06 9.56 -23.19
C LYS A 366 1.14 10.42 -23.61
N SER A 367 1.23 11.63 -23.07
CA SER A 367 2.37 12.52 -23.16
C SER A 367 2.48 13.36 -21.89
N SER A 368 3.68 13.84 -21.60
CA SER A 368 3.95 14.75 -20.49
C SER A 368 5.05 15.75 -20.88
N THR A 369 4.94 16.99 -20.42
CA THR A 369 5.95 18.03 -20.61
C THR A 369 6.41 18.52 -19.25
N ILE A 370 7.73 18.47 -19.00
CA ILE A 370 8.35 18.98 -17.79
C ILE A 370 9.15 20.24 -18.16
N LYS A 371 8.77 21.37 -17.60
CA LYS A 371 9.41 22.66 -17.84
C LYS A 371 10.08 23.18 -16.57
N VAL A 372 11.30 23.68 -16.68
CA VAL A 372 11.91 24.50 -15.63
C VAL A 372 11.29 25.89 -15.68
N THR A 373 10.57 26.27 -14.63
CA THR A 373 9.81 27.53 -14.59
C THR A 373 10.47 28.61 -13.73
N ALA A 374 11.37 28.24 -12.82
CA ALA A 374 12.16 29.18 -12.04
C ALA A 374 13.45 28.55 -11.53
N GLY A 375 14.50 29.38 -11.39
CA GLY A 375 15.78 28.98 -10.84
C GLY A 375 16.69 28.24 -11.82
N GLU A 376 17.83 27.79 -11.30
CA GLU A 376 18.81 27.00 -12.04
C GLU A 376 19.54 26.05 -11.08
N ALA A 377 19.80 24.82 -11.53
CA ALA A 377 20.47 23.83 -10.71
C ALA A 377 21.17 22.77 -11.55
N ARG A 378 22.19 22.12 -10.95
CA ARG A 378 22.93 21.02 -11.57
C ARG A 378 22.48 19.68 -10.98
N PHE A 379 21.91 18.81 -11.82
CA PHE A 379 21.48 17.46 -11.45
C PHE A 379 21.24 16.59 -12.70
N ALA A 380 21.22 15.27 -12.51
CA ALA A 380 20.73 14.31 -13.50
C ALA A 380 19.21 14.12 -13.38
N MET A 381 18.50 13.94 -14.48
CA MET A 381 17.07 13.64 -14.48
C MET A 381 16.85 12.23 -15.02
N LYS A 382 16.17 11.39 -14.24
CA LYS A 382 15.81 10.01 -14.58
C LYS A 382 14.30 9.94 -14.77
N LEU A 383 13.87 9.56 -15.96
CA LEU A 383 12.45 9.56 -16.37
C LEU A 383 12.00 8.11 -16.50
N ARG A 384 10.99 7.69 -15.74
CA ARG A 384 10.54 6.28 -15.77
C ARG A 384 10.07 5.92 -17.18
N VAL A 385 10.53 4.78 -17.68
CA VAL A 385 9.98 4.10 -18.85
C VAL A 385 9.04 3.00 -18.33
N PRO A 386 7.71 3.20 -18.35
CA PRO A 386 6.78 2.25 -17.77
C PRO A 386 6.85 0.86 -18.41
N TYR A 387 6.51 -0.19 -17.66
CA TYR A 387 6.53 -1.57 -18.19
C TYR A 387 5.66 -1.76 -19.46
N TRP A 388 4.59 -0.97 -19.60
CA TRP A 388 3.65 -1.02 -20.72
C TRP A 388 4.08 -0.17 -21.93
N ALA A 389 5.11 0.66 -21.79
CA ALA A 389 5.58 1.57 -22.84
C ALA A 389 6.52 0.85 -23.82
N THR A 390 5.98 -0.15 -24.53
CA THR A 390 6.76 -1.04 -25.42
C THR A 390 6.90 -0.54 -26.86
N ASP A 391 6.11 0.46 -27.25
CA ASP A 391 6.12 1.02 -28.60
C ASP A 391 5.89 2.54 -28.58
N GLY A 392 6.61 3.27 -29.42
CA GLY A 392 6.48 4.72 -29.58
C GLY A 392 6.89 5.60 -28.38
N PHE A 393 7.53 5.03 -27.35
CA PHE A 393 8.05 5.83 -26.23
C PHE A 393 9.24 6.69 -26.67
N ASP A 394 9.23 7.97 -26.34
CA ASP A 394 10.35 8.88 -26.59
C ASP A 394 10.49 9.94 -25.51
N VAL A 395 11.72 10.37 -25.27
CA VAL A 395 12.07 11.50 -24.41
C VAL A 395 12.89 12.49 -25.24
N LYS A 396 12.41 13.72 -25.31
CA LYS A 396 13.10 14.82 -25.95
C LYS A 396 13.54 15.84 -24.92
N LEU A 397 14.78 16.31 -25.06
CA LEU A 397 15.28 17.46 -24.35
C LEU A 397 15.41 18.62 -25.32
N ASN A 398 14.66 19.69 -25.09
CA ASN A 398 14.63 20.88 -25.96
C ASN A 398 14.40 20.50 -27.44
N GLY A 399 13.45 19.60 -27.71
CA GLY A 399 13.08 19.12 -29.03
C GLY A 399 13.95 18.01 -29.64
N ILE A 400 15.03 17.59 -28.96
CA ILE A 400 15.96 16.56 -29.45
C ILE A 400 15.81 15.27 -28.64
N SER A 401 15.51 14.15 -29.31
CA SER A 401 15.42 12.85 -28.66
C SER A 401 16.75 12.46 -28.01
N ILE A 402 16.70 11.98 -26.77
CA ILE A 402 17.91 11.70 -25.98
C ILE A 402 18.50 10.32 -26.26
N ALA A 403 17.70 9.40 -26.81
CA ALA A 403 18.12 8.06 -27.22
C ALA A 403 17.27 7.56 -28.40
N THR A 404 17.75 6.50 -29.06
CA THR A 404 17.01 5.82 -30.14
C THR A 404 16.23 4.60 -29.66
N HIS A 405 16.46 4.17 -28.42
CA HIS A 405 15.80 3.02 -27.81
C HIS A 405 15.66 3.24 -26.30
N TYR A 406 14.53 2.77 -25.76
CA TYR A 406 14.21 2.83 -24.34
C TYR A 406 13.74 1.46 -23.88
N GLN A 407 14.25 1.02 -22.73
CA GLN A 407 13.90 -0.27 -22.15
C GLN A 407 12.66 -0.13 -21.26
N PRO A 408 11.54 -0.85 -21.51
CA PRO A 408 10.41 -0.87 -20.59
C PRO A 408 10.82 -1.35 -19.19
N CYS A 409 10.14 -0.84 -18.16
CA CYS A 409 10.46 -1.10 -16.76
C CYS A 409 11.88 -0.65 -16.40
N SER A 410 12.24 0.57 -16.78
CA SER A 410 13.55 1.18 -16.47
C SER A 410 13.45 2.70 -16.33
N TYR A 411 14.59 3.40 -16.37
CA TYR A 411 14.65 4.87 -16.43
C TYR A 411 15.49 5.34 -17.62
N ALA A 412 14.93 6.26 -18.40
CA ALA A 412 15.68 7.05 -19.38
C ALA A 412 16.48 8.13 -18.63
N VAL A 413 17.78 8.25 -18.93
CA VAL A 413 18.69 9.10 -18.15
C VAL A 413 19.12 10.30 -18.97
N ILE A 414 18.77 11.49 -18.50
CA ILE A 414 19.45 12.73 -18.90
C ILE A 414 20.61 12.91 -17.92
N PRO A 415 21.88 12.81 -18.36
CA PRO A 415 23.03 12.90 -17.47
C PRO A 415 23.11 14.27 -16.82
N THR A 416 23.90 14.36 -15.75
CA THR A 416 24.08 15.60 -14.98
C THR A 416 24.42 16.78 -15.87
N ARG A 417 23.52 17.77 -15.88
CA ARG A 417 23.70 19.03 -16.63
C ARG A 417 23.21 20.21 -15.80
N GLN A 418 23.53 21.41 -16.27
CA GLN A 418 22.89 22.63 -15.76
C GLN A 418 21.49 22.74 -16.37
N TRP A 419 20.49 22.75 -15.49
CA TRP A 419 19.10 23.07 -15.79
C TRP A 419 18.86 24.54 -15.54
N LYS A 420 18.18 25.21 -16.47
CA LYS A 420 17.84 26.63 -16.39
C LYS A 420 16.41 26.85 -16.85
N GLU A 421 15.86 28.01 -16.52
CA GLU A 421 14.53 28.42 -16.95
C GLU A 421 14.34 28.23 -18.46
N ASN A 422 13.17 27.68 -18.83
CA ASN A 422 12.77 27.30 -20.18
C ASN A 422 13.49 26.08 -20.79
N ASP A 423 14.32 25.34 -20.03
CA ASP A 423 14.59 23.95 -20.41
C ASP A 423 13.28 23.14 -20.36
N ILE A 424 13.06 22.33 -21.40
CA ILE A 424 11.86 21.51 -21.57
C ILE A 424 12.26 20.07 -21.82
N VAL A 425 11.62 19.15 -21.09
CA VAL A 425 11.65 17.71 -21.34
C VAL A 425 10.27 17.27 -21.79
N GLU A 426 10.16 16.72 -22.99
CA GLU A 426 8.91 16.18 -23.54
C GLU A 426 8.98 14.65 -23.50
N ILE A 427 7.96 14.02 -22.97
CA ILE A 427 7.81 12.57 -22.88
C ILE A 427 6.61 12.17 -23.73
N THR A 428 6.82 11.28 -24.69
CA THR A 428 5.77 10.61 -25.47
C THR A 428 5.67 9.18 -24.98
N MET A 429 4.47 8.74 -24.60
CA MET A 429 4.24 7.41 -24.03
C MET A 429 2.89 6.84 -24.48
N PRO A 430 2.77 6.41 -25.75
CA PRO A 430 1.53 5.85 -26.26
C PRO A 430 1.14 4.60 -25.48
N PHE A 431 -0.14 4.50 -25.11
CA PHE A 431 -0.63 3.34 -24.37
C PHE A 431 -0.77 2.15 -25.31
N THR A 432 -0.18 1.03 -24.93
CA THR A 432 -0.26 -0.23 -25.67
C THR A 432 -1.28 -1.17 -25.02
N LYS A 433 -1.75 -2.16 -25.77
CA LYS A 433 -2.59 -3.24 -25.26
C LYS A 433 -1.71 -4.43 -24.90
N HIS A 434 -1.98 -5.07 -23.78
CA HIS A 434 -1.33 -6.31 -23.38
C HIS A 434 -2.24 -7.13 -22.47
N ILE A 435 -1.85 -8.37 -22.19
CA ILE A 435 -2.56 -9.26 -21.28
C ILE A 435 -1.72 -9.42 -20.00
N ASP A 436 -2.31 -9.18 -18.84
CA ASP A 436 -1.76 -9.60 -17.54
C ASP A 436 -2.37 -10.96 -17.19
N TYR A 437 -1.62 -12.04 -17.43
CA TYR A 437 -2.10 -13.40 -17.16
C TYR A 437 -2.16 -13.66 -15.65
N GLY A 438 -3.27 -14.26 -15.22
CA GLY A 438 -3.39 -14.81 -13.88
C GLY A 438 -2.38 -15.93 -13.66
N PRO A 439 -1.95 -16.16 -12.41
CA PRO A 439 -0.93 -17.16 -12.09
C PRO A 439 -1.50 -18.58 -11.98
N ASP A 440 -2.81 -18.75 -12.08
CA ASP A 440 -3.53 -20.02 -12.08
C ASP A 440 -4.47 -20.18 -13.28
N LYS A 441 -4.81 -21.43 -13.56
CA LYS A 441 -5.82 -21.76 -14.57
C LYS A 441 -7.19 -21.79 -13.93
N LEU A 442 -8.21 -21.42 -14.70
CA LEU A 442 -9.60 -21.67 -14.34
C LEU A 442 -9.89 -23.18 -14.48
N PRO A 443 -10.18 -23.92 -13.39
CA PRO A 443 -10.47 -25.35 -13.44
C PRO A 443 -11.80 -25.62 -14.15
N THR A 444 -11.87 -26.75 -14.84
CA THR A 444 -13.07 -27.18 -15.59
C THR A 444 -14.30 -27.31 -14.69
N GLU A 445 -14.15 -27.79 -13.45
CA GLU A 445 -15.25 -27.96 -12.49
C GLU A 445 -15.88 -26.63 -12.09
N ILE A 446 -15.08 -25.56 -12.11
CA ILE A 446 -15.50 -24.19 -11.80
C ILE A 446 -16.13 -23.55 -13.01
N ALA A 447 -15.43 -23.62 -14.14
CA ALA A 447 -15.84 -23.04 -15.41
C ALA A 447 -17.16 -23.65 -15.93
N SER A 448 -17.40 -24.93 -15.61
CA SER A 448 -18.54 -25.69 -16.13
C SER A 448 -19.76 -25.72 -15.20
N LYS A 449 -19.77 -24.94 -14.11
CA LYS A 449 -20.90 -24.90 -13.16
C LYS A 449 -22.23 -24.53 -13.81
N ASP A 450 -22.21 -23.78 -14.91
CA ASP A 450 -23.40 -23.34 -15.63
C ASP A 450 -23.84 -24.33 -16.74
N GLY A 451 -23.33 -25.57 -16.74
CA GLY A 451 -23.75 -26.65 -17.63
C GLY A 451 -23.01 -26.74 -18.97
N HIS A 452 -22.08 -25.81 -19.24
CA HIS A 452 -21.21 -25.84 -20.42
C HIS A 452 -19.85 -26.46 -20.09
N GLN A 453 -19.39 -27.46 -20.86
CA GLN A 453 -18.07 -28.05 -20.64
C GLN A 453 -16.96 -27.11 -21.16
N LEU A 454 -16.31 -26.39 -20.24
CA LEU A 454 -15.14 -25.58 -20.53
C LEU A 454 -13.85 -26.33 -20.14
N GLU A 455 -12.87 -26.34 -21.04
CA GLU A 455 -11.54 -26.86 -20.73
C GLU A 455 -10.79 -25.93 -19.77
N THR A 456 -9.87 -26.52 -19.00
CA THR A 456 -9.03 -25.75 -18.07
C THR A 456 -8.12 -24.80 -18.85
N ALA A 457 -8.28 -23.49 -18.63
CA ALA A 457 -7.62 -22.45 -19.43
C ALA A 457 -6.88 -21.42 -18.57
N TRP A 458 -5.82 -20.84 -19.15
CA TRP A 458 -5.20 -19.63 -18.59
C TRP A 458 -6.13 -18.44 -18.84
N VAL A 459 -6.40 -17.67 -17.79
CA VAL A 459 -7.21 -16.45 -17.86
C VAL A 459 -6.30 -15.26 -17.62
N GLY A 460 -6.51 -14.18 -18.36
CA GLY A 460 -5.76 -12.94 -18.19
C GLY A 460 -6.67 -11.72 -18.28
N THR A 461 -6.19 -10.62 -17.71
CA THR A 461 -6.86 -9.31 -17.81
C THR A 461 -6.32 -8.57 -19.02
N LEU A 462 -7.20 -8.06 -19.88
CA LEU A 462 -6.82 -7.11 -20.92
C LEU A 462 -6.42 -5.78 -20.27
N MET A 463 -5.24 -5.29 -20.61
CA MET A 463 -4.69 -4.04 -20.11
C MET A 463 -4.58 -3.02 -21.24
N TYR A 464 -4.73 -1.74 -20.91
CA TYR A 464 -4.42 -0.61 -21.80
C TYR A 464 -3.52 0.39 -21.05
N GLY A 465 -2.23 0.38 -21.35
CA GLY A 465 -1.23 1.03 -20.50
C GLY A 465 -1.29 0.47 -19.05
N PRO A 466 -1.39 1.31 -18.01
CA PRO A 466 -1.49 0.82 -16.64
C PRO A 466 -2.90 0.32 -16.27
N PHE A 467 -3.92 0.55 -17.09
CA PHE A 467 -5.33 0.27 -16.74
C PHE A 467 -5.72 -1.18 -16.99
N ALA A 468 -6.37 -1.80 -16.01
CA ALA A 468 -7.09 -3.04 -16.14
C ALA A 468 -8.47 -2.77 -16.75
N MET A 469 -8.71 -3.31 -17.93
CA MET A 469 -9.95 -3.11 -18.66
C MET A 469 -11.05 -4.02 -18.09
N THR A 470 -12.29 -3.55 -18.14
CA THR A 470 -13.48 -4.33 -17.78
C THR A 470 -14.43 -4.40 -18.97
N ALA A 471 -15.24 -5.45 -18.99
CA ALA A 471 -16.38 -5.59 -19.89
C ALA A 471 -17.66 -5.42 -19.09
N THR A 472 -18.66 -4.77 -19.66
CA THR A 472 -19.99 -4.64 -19.05
C THR A 472 -20.85 -5.85 -19.41
N ASP A 473 -21.83 -6.15 -18.55
CA ASP A 473 -22.88 -7.14 -18.81
C ASP A 473 -22.38 -8.58 -19.02
N ILE A 474 -21.19 -8.91 -18.48
CA ILE A 474 -20.63 -10.26 -18.48
C ILE A 474 -21.01 -10.97 -17.18
N THR A 475 -21.85 -11.99 -17.29
CA THR A 475 -22.43 -12.71 -16.16
C THR A 475 -21.83 -14.09 -15.93
N ASN A 476 -21.24 -14.71 -16.96
CA ASN A 476 -20.61 -16.04 -16.88
C ASN A 476 -19.29 -16.12 -17.67
N TRP A 477 -18.51 -17.20 -17.45
CA TRP A 477 -17.19 -17.37 -18.05
C TRP A 477 -17.22 -17.60 -19.57
N THR A 478 -18.32 -18.14 -20.11
CA THR A 478 -18.44 -18.32 -21.57
C THR A 478 -18.52 -16.97 -22.30
N GLU A 479 -19.21 -15.99 -21.72
CA GLU A 479 -19.27 -14.61 -22.22
C GLU A 479 -17.94 -13.88 -22.07
N ALA A 480 -17.22 -14.15 -20.98
CA ALA A 480 -15.92 -13.56 -20.68
C ALA A 480 -14.77 -14.11 -21.55
N THR A 481 -14.98 -15.26 -22.19
CA THR A 481 -13.96 -15.91 -23.02
C THR A 481 -13.92 -15.26 -24.40
N LEU A 482 -13.09 -14.23 -24.52
CA LEU A 482 -12.78 -13.61 -25.81
C LEU A 482 -11.74 -14.46 -26.55
N ASN A 483 -12.05 -14.88 -27.78
CA ASN A 483 -11.04 -15.43 -28.69
C ASN A 483 -10.24 -14.26 -29.29
N ILE A 484 -9.22 -13.82 -28.55
CA ILE A 484 -8.39 -12.69 -28.95
C ILE A 484 -7.24 -13.20 -29.82
N ASP A 485 -7.04 -12.60 -31.00
CA ASP A 485 -5.81 -12.80 -31.78
C ASP A 485 -4.62 -12.48 -30.86
N SER A 486 -3.61 -13.36 -30.84
CA SER A 486 -2.33 -13.17 -30.15
C SER A 486 -1.70 -11.77 -30.32
N ARG A 487 -2.05 -11.05 -31.39
CA ARG A 487 -1.56 -9.71 -31.72
C ARG A 487 -2.42 -8.56 -31.17
N LEU A 488 -3.59 -8.82 -30.58
CA LEU A 488 -4.53 -7.83 -30.00
C LEU A 488 -4.99 -6.70 -30.97
N ALA A 489 -4.72 -6.86 -32.28
CA ALA A 489 -4.88 -5.79 -33.26
C ALA A 489 -6.35 -5.47 -33.59
N SER A 490 -7.25 -6.44 -33.43
CA SER A 490 -8.69 -6.30 -33.71
C SER A 490 -9.47 -5.58 -32.59
N ILE A 491 -8.88 -5.37 -31.42
CA ILE A 491 -9.53 -4.66 -30.31
C ILE A 491 -9.52 -3.16 -30.61
N THR A 492 -10.70 -2.52 -30.66
CA THR A 492 -10.79 -1.07 -30.80
C THR A 492 -10.95 -0.43 -29.42
N VAL A 493 -10.07 0.51 -29.07
CA VAL A 493 -10.23 1.32 -27.86
C VAL A 493 -11.07 2.53 -28.26
N VAL A 494 -12.24 2.68 -27.65
CA VAL A 494 -13.04 3.89 -27.79
C VAL A 494 -12.40 4.93 -26.89
N GLU A 495 -11.83 5.99 -27.48
CA GLU A 495 -11.30 7.09 -26.68
C GLU A 495 -12.48 7.81 -26.01
N PRO A 496 -12.38 8.14 -24.71
CA PRO A 496 -13.35 9.03 -24.09
C PRO A 496 -13.33 10.37 -24.85
N ASN A 497 -14.50 10.80 -25.33
CA ASN A 497 -14.66 12.09 -26.01
C ASN A 497 -14.26 13.28 -25.14
#